data_AF-A0A8B6LXG7-F1
#
_entry.id   AF-A0A8B6LXG7-F1
#
_cell.length_a   1.000
_cell.length_b   1.000
_cell.length_c   1.000
_cell.angle_alpha   90.00
_cell.angle_beta   90.00
_cell.angle_gamma   90.00
#
_symmetry.space_group_name_H-M   'P 1'
#
loop_
_entity.id
_entity.type
_entity.pdbx_description
1 polymer ?
#
loop_
_entity_poly.entity_id
_entity_poly.type
_entity_poly.pdbx_seq_one_letter_code
_entity_poly.pdbx_strand_id
1 'polypeptide(L)'
;MSDLPKTVSIKEEGPREGFQFEKGAIPAARKIALIDSLSQTGLKQIQTVSFVPAKNVPGMADADEVVQGFHRAPGVSYTALWLNERGLERAIGTAGKLDIKGILTLTASEKFLLRNQKRTLAENLAALQGLVAMYKKHAVPVERISIAAAFGCNFEGDIPVATVVDMTRQLLDIGRQHGLGIKVLSLADTMAWATPMSIRRVVGAVREAFPELQLSLHLHDTRGMGIANAYAGLEMGVALFDAAVGGLGGCPFAAHSGAAGNVCTEDLVFMCDEMGITSGVDLEALLESARLAEEIVGHPLPGAVKSGGSLRRLRKKIAGEAVPA
;
A
#
# COMPACT_ATOMS: atom_id res chain seq x y z
N MET A 1 9.35 28.35 -1.13
CA MET A 1 9.92 27.21 -1.88
C MET A 1 9.15 25.98 -1.43
N SER A 2 8.56 25.23 -2.36
CA SER A 2 7.74 24.05 -2.02
C SER A 2 8.59 22.92 -1.48
N ASP A 3 8.16 22.23 -0.41
CA ASP A 3 8.78 21.00 0.14
C ASP A 3 8.44 19.76 -0.72
N LEU A 4 8.14 19.97 -2.01
CA LEU A 4 7.83 18.87 -2.92
C LEU A 4 9.08 18.00 -3.10
N PRO A 5 8.97 16.68 -2.91
CA PRO A 5 10.10 15.80 -3.14
C PRO A 5 10.44 15.78 -4.63
N LYS A 6 11.73 15.66 -4.97
CA LYS A 6 12.18 15.50 -6.37
C LYS A 6 11.88 14.10 -6.91
N THR A 7 11.75 13.13 -6.01
CA THR A 7 11.56 11.72 -6.34
C THR A 7 10.59 11.10 -5.36
N VAL A 8 9.72 10.22 -5.85
CA VAL A 8 8.80 9.43 -5.03
C VAL A 8 9.03 7.94 -5.26
N SER A 9 8.74 7.13 -4.24
CA SER A 9 8.71 5.68 -4.33
C SER A 9 7.29 5.19 -4.10
N ILE A 10 6.80 4.38 -5.03
CA ILE A 10 5.47 3.80 -4.97
C ILE A 10 5.59 2.30 -4.71
N LYS A 11 4.87 1.84 -3.68
CA LYS A 11 4.66 0.42 -3.39
C LYS A 11 3.33 0.00 -3.99
N GLU A 12 3.38 -0.90 -4.95
CA GLU A 12 2.21 -1.42 -5.65
C GLU A 12 1.55 -2.54 -4.85
N GLU A 13 0.30 -2.33 -4.46
CA GLU A 13 -0.50 -3.22 -3.61
C GLU A 13 -1.55 -4.03 -4.39
N GLY A 14 -1.80 -3.71 -5.66
CA GLY A 14 -2.88 -4.26 -6.48
C GLY A 14 -2.93 -5.79 -6.50
N PRO A 15 -1.83 -6.52 -6.75
CA PRO A 15 -1.86 -7.97 -6.76
C PRO A 15 -2.25 -8.60 -5.41
N ARG A 16 -1.92 -7.98 -4.26
CA ARG A 16 -2.32 -8.48 -2.95
C ARG A 16 -3.67 -7.93 -2.51
N GLU A 17 -3.82 -6.62 -2.38
CA GLU A 17 -5.04 -5.98 -1.88
C GLU A 17 -6.21 -6.08 -2.85
N GLY A 18 -5.94 -5.85 -4.13
CA GLY A 18 -6.93 -5.95 -5.19
C GLY A 18 -7.59 -7.32 -5.20
N PHE A 19 -6.81 -8.35 -5.49
CA PHE A 19 -7.34 -9.71 -5.62
C PHE A 19 -7.93 -10.28 -4.32
N GLN A 20 -7.54 -9.77 -3.14
CA GLN A 20 -8.17 -10.13 -1.88
C GLN A 20 -9.58 -9.53 -1.74
N PHE A 21 -9.84 -8.37 -2.33
CA PHE A 21 -11.14 -7.70 -2.29
C PHE A 21 -12.12 -8.26 -3.34
N GLU A 22 -11.60 -8.77 -4.45
CA GLU A 22 -12.41 -9.30 -5.53
C GLU A 22 -13.27 -10.50 -5.12
N LYS A 23 -14.54 -10.46 -5.53
CA LYS A 23 -15.50 -11.54 -5.25
C LYS A 23 -15.32 -12.74 -6.18
N GLY A 24 -14.79 -12.52 -7.38
CA GLY A 24 -14.60 -13.55 -8.40
C GLY A 24 -13.38 -14.41 -8.12
N ALA A 25 -13.43 -15.67 -8.54
CA ALA A 25 -12.24 -16.52 -8.55
C ALA A 25 -11.31 -16.07 -9.69
N ILE A 26 -10.16 -15.52 -9.33
CA ILE A 26 -9.11 -15.15 -10.29
C ILE A 26 -8.09 -16.30 -10.37
N PRO A 27 -7.88 -16.93 -11.53
CA PRO A 27 -6.88 -18.00 -11.67
C PRO A 27 -5.46 -17.50 -11.41
N ALA A 28 -4.62 -18.33 -10.80
CA ALA A 28 -3.22 -18.00 -10.48
C ALA A 28 -2.44 -17.48 -11.71
N ALA A 29 -2.62 -18.09 -12.88
CA ALA A 29 -2.00 -17.66 -14.14
C ALA A 29 -2.30 -16.19 -14.50
N ARG A 30 -3.50 -15.70 -14.18
CA ARG A 30 -3.89 -14.31 -14.41
C ARG A 30 -3.26 -13.36 -13.39
N LYS A 31 -3.15 -13.78 -12.13
CA LYS A 31 -2.42 -13.04 -11.09
C LYS A 31 -0.94 -12.89 -11.44
N ILE A 32 -0.33 -13.99 -11.90
CA ILE A 32 1.06 -14.03 -12.38
C ILE A 32 1.23 -13.06 -13.55
N ALA A 33 0.33 -13.09 -14.55
CA ALA A 33 0.40 -12.19 -15.69
C ALA A 33 0.39 -10.70 -15.27
N LEU A 34 -0.44 -10.33 -14.29
CA LEU A 34 -0.44 -8.96 -13.77
C LEU A 34 0.87 -8.60 -13.06
N ILE A 35 1.39 -9.49 -12.20
CA ILE A 35 2.66 -9.26 -11.49
C ILE A 35 3.82 -9.08 -12.49
N ASP A 36 3.89 -9.94 -13.52
CA ASP A 36 4.92 -9.86 -14.55
C ASP A 36 4.79 -8.57 -15.37
N SER A 37 3.57 -8.17 -15.72
CA SER A 37 3.31 -6.89 -16.40
C SER A 37 3.77 -5.68 -15.57
N LEU A 38 3.36 -5.64 -14.30
CA LEU A 38 3.75 -4.58 -13.36
C LEU A 38 5.27 -4.51 -13.16
N SER A 39 5.95 -5.66 -13.20
CA SER A 39 7.41 -5.74 -13.05
C SER A 39 8.18 -5.04 -14.18
N GLN A 40 7.55 -4.85 -15.35
CA GLN A 40 8.16 -4.16 -16.50
C GLN A 40 7.89 -2.65 -16.51
N THR A 41 7.12 -2.13 -15.55
CA THR A 41 6.77 -0.70 -15.50
C THR A 41 7.84 0.18 -14.87
N GLY A 42 8.86 -0.40 -14.24
CA GLY A 42 9.87 0.37 -13.49
C GLY A 42 9.56 0.53 -12.00
N LEU A 43 8.36 0.10 -11.53
CA LEU A 43 8.02 -0.03 -10.12
C LEU A 43 9.14 -0.74 -9.33
N LYS A 44 9.47 -0.22 -8.15
CA LYS A 44 10.55 -0.75 -7.31
C LYS A 44 10.07 -1.72 -6.25
N GLN A 45 8.79 -1.72 -5.94
CA GLN A 45 8.21 -2.61 -4.94
C GLN A 45 6.80 -3.02 -5.34
N ILE A 46 6.56 -4.33 -5.33
CA ILE A 46 5.25 -4.95 -5.60
C ILE A 46 4.93 -5.89 -4.43
N GLN A 47 3.75 -5.75 -3.83
CA GLN A 47 3.22 -6.73 -2.89
C GLN A 47 2.34 -7.73 -3.63
N THR A 48 2.79 -8.98 -3.69
CA THR A 48 2.27 -9.96 -4.64
C THR A 48 1.14 -10.82 -4.09
N VAL A 49 1.27 -11.31 -2.86
CA VAL A 49 0.34 -12.29 -2.26
C VAL A 49 0.18 -12.11 -0.76
N SER A 50 -0.77 -12.83 -0.17
CA SER A 50 -0.97 -12.91 1.28
C SER A 50 -1.03 -14.37 1.74
N PHE A 51 -0.15 -14.77 2.67
CA PHE A 51 -0.13 -16.10 3.29
C PHE A 51 -1.09 -16.19 4.49
N VAL A 52 -2.34 -15.76 4.27
CA VAL A 52 -3.42 -15.87 5.25
C VAL A 52 -4.22 -17.17 5.04
N PRO A 53 -5.01 -17.61 6.04
CA PRO A 53 -5.86 -18.78 5.86
C PRO A 53 -6.86 -18.58 4.71
N ALA A 54 -6.86 -19.50 3.73
CA ALA A 54 -7.77 -19.47 2.57
C ALA A 54 -9.26 -19.42 2.96
N LYS A 55 -9.61 -19.99 4.12
CA LYS A 55 -10.97 -19.89 4.69
C LYS A 55 -11.42 -18.43 4.89
N ASN A 56 -10.49 -17.54 5.24
CA ASN A 56 -10.78 -16.14 5.51
C ASN A 56 -10.62 -15.28 4.26
N VAL A 57 -9.69 -15.64 3.38
CA VAL A 57 -9.41 -14.94 2.12
C VAL A 57 -9.25 -15.96 0.99
N PRO A 58 -10.35 -16.40 0.37
CA PRO A 58 -10.30 -17.42 -0.69
C PRO A 58 -9.47 -17.00 -1.91
N GLY A 59 -9.46 -15.70 -2.23
CA GLY A 59 -8.68 -15.13 -3.33
C GLY A 59 -7.15 -15.27 -3.19
N MET A 60 -6.66 -15.73 -2.03
CA MET A 60 -5.24 -15.94 -1.75
C MET A 60 -4.88 -17.42 -1.51
N ALA A 61 -5.80 -18.34 -1.82
CA ALA A 61 -5.58 -19.78 -1.63
C ALA A 61 -4.42 -20.34 -2.47
N ASP A 62 -4.18 -19.74 -3.63
CA ASP A 62 -3.17 -20.08 -4.63
C ASP A 62 -1.86 -19.27 -4.47
N ALA A 63 -1.63 -18.66 -3.29
CA ALA A 63 -0.45 -17.82 -3.05
C ALA A 63 0.88 -18.52 -3.37
N ASP A 64 1.03 -19.81 -3.04
CA ASP A 64 2.25 -20.56 -3.33
C ASP A 64 2.47 -20.75 -4.84
N GLU A 65 1.41 -21.05 -5.60
CA GLU A 65 1.45 -21.19 -7.06
C GLU A 65 1.84 -19.87 -7.73
N VAL A 66 1.20 -18.77 -7.31
CA VAL A 66 1.50 -17.43 -7.82
C VAL A 66 2.97 -17.08 -7.59
N VAL A 67 3.48 -17.30 -6.38
CA VAL A 67 4.87 -16.95 -6.03
C VAL A 67 5.89 -17.75 -6.83
N GLN A 68 5.61 -19.03 -7.12
CA GLN A 68 6.49 -19.83 -7.97
C GLN A 68 6.43 -19.40 -9.44
N GLY A 69 5.24 -19.01 -9.91
CA GLY A 69 4.99 -18.74 -11.32
C GLY A 69 5.48 -17.39 -11.85
N PHE A 70 5.52 -16.33 -11.05
CA PHE A 70 5.96 -15.02 -11.54
C PHE A 70 7.48 -14.91 -11.71
N HIS A 71 7.90 -14.02 -12.60
CA HIS A 71 9.30 -13.73 -12.90
C HIS A 71 9.77 -12.47 -12.16
N ARG A 72 10.90 -12.59 -11.44
CA ARG A 72 11.51 -11.42 -10.81
C ARG A 72 12.22 -10.58 -11.85
N ALA A 73 11.82 -9.32 -11.98
CA ALA A 73 12.58 -8.31 -12.71
C ALA A 73 13.74 -7.77 -11.84
N PRO A 74 14.93 -7.51 -12.43
CA PRO A 74 16.05 -6.92 -11.70
C PRO A 74 15.68 -5.57 -11.09
N GLY A 75 16.07 -5.36 -9.83
CA GLY A 75 15.83 -4.09 -9.12
C GLY A 75 14.40 -3.88 -8.61
N VAL A 76 13.54 -4.90 -8.69
CA VAL A 76 12.19 -4.90 -8.10
C VAL A 76 12.16 -5.77 -6.85
N SER A 77 11.58 -5.23 -5.79
CA SER A 77 11.31 -5.98 -4.56
C SER A 77 9.91 -6.57 -4.58
N TYR A 78 9.80 -7.86 -4.28
CA TYR A 78 8.54 -8.61 -4.27
C TYR A 78 8.24 -9.02 -2.85
N THR A 79 7.18 -8.47 -2.25
CA THR A 79 6.83 -8.74 -0.85
C THR A 79 5.53 -9.51 -0.76
N ALA A 80 5.29 -10.15 0.39
CA ALA A 80 4.00 -10.77 0.70
C ALA A 80 3.50 -10.26 2.05
N LEU A 81 2.21 -10.49 2.33
CA LEU A 81 1.62 -10.30 3.65
C LEU A 81 1.57 -11.62 4.40
N TRP A 82 1.82 -11.59 5.70
CA TRP A 82 1.56 -12.70 6.62
C TRP A 82 1.15 -12.14 7.98
N LEU A 83 0.28 -12.86 8.71
CA LEU A 83 -0.27 -12.43 10.00
C LEU A 83 0.07 -13.37 11.16
N ASN A 84 0.78 -14.46 10.88
CA ASN A 84 1.21 -15.45 11.87
C ASN A 84 2.49 -16.16 11.41
N GLU A 85 3.06 -16.96 12.30
CA GLU A 85 4.32 -17.67 12.08
C GLU A 85 4.24 -18.64 10.91
N ARG A 86 3.17 -19.42 10.79
CA ARG A 86 2.97 -20.33 9.67
C ARG A 86 2.98 -19.61 8.32
N GLY A 87 2.39 -18.42 8.24
CA GLY A 87 2.41 -17.59 7.04
C GLY A 87 3.81 -17.07 6.71
N LEU A 88 4.58 -16.68 7.74
CA LEU A 88 5.98 -16.28 7.57
C LEU A 88 6.85 -17.46 7.10
N GLU A 89 6.71 -18.64 7.69
CA GLU A 89 7.46 -19.84 7.31
C GLU A 89 7.19 -20.22 5.85
N ARG A 90 5.94 -20.11 5.40
CA ARG A 90 5.59 -20.26 3.97
C ARG A 90 6.31 -19.24 3.10
N ALA A 91 6.30 -17.96 3.50
CA ALA A 91 6.97 -16.90 2.75
C ALA A 91 8.49 -17.13 2.65
N ILE A 92 9.15 -17.51 3.75
CA ILE A 92 10.57 -17.86 3.80
C ILE A 92 10.87 -19.07 2.90
N GLY A 93 9.98 -20.07 2.91
CA GLY A 93 10.09 -21.28 2.09
C GLY A 93 10.04 -21.07 0.58
N THR A 94 9.76 -19.86 0.10
CA THR A 94 9.68 -19.53 -1.34
C THR A 94 11.04 -19.41 -2.05
N ALA A 95 12.13 -19.82 -1.39
CA ALA A 95 13.48 -19.90 -1.95
C ALA A 95 13.99 -18.60 -2.58
N GLY A 96 13.73 -17.46 -1.92
CA GLY A 96 14.19 -16.14 -2.38
C GLY A 96 13.32 -15.47 -3.44
N LYS A 97 12.17 -16.07 -3.80
CA LYS A 97 11.17 -15.40 -4.66
C LYS A 97 10.57 -14.17 -4.00
N LEU A 98 10.53 -14.10 -2.66
CA LEU A 98 10.01 -12.96 -1.90
C LEU A 98 11.07 -12.32 -1.01
N ASP A 99 11.02 -11.00 -0.91
CA ASP A 99 11.74 -10.18 0.05
C ASP A 99 10.96 -10.14 1.37
N ILE A 100 11.56 -10.69 2.42
CA ILE A 100 10.91 -10.86 3.72
C ILE A 100 11.26 -9.67 4.62
N LYS A 101 10.27 -8.81 4.88
CA LYS A 101 10.38 -7.63 5.76
C LYS A 101 9.22 -7.61 6.74
N GLY A 102 9.52 -7.45 8.02
CA GLY A 102 8.53 -7.33 9.08
C GLY A 102 7.97 -5.92 9.19
N ILE A 103 6.75 -5.81 9.72
CA ILE A 103 6.08 -4.55 10.01
C ILE A 103 5.35 -4.67 11.35
N LEU A 104 5.44 -3.65 12.19
CA LEU A 104 4.63 -3.56 13.41
C LEU A 104 3.49 -2.57 13.17
N THR A 105 2.26 -3.00 13.46
CA THR A 105 1.07 -2.19 13.17
C THR A 105 0.20 -2.03 14.41
N LEU A 106 -0.14 -0.79 14.73
CA LEU A 106 -1.25 -0.45 15.61
C LEU A 106 -2.44 0.08 14.79
N THR A 107 -3.62 0.05 15.40
CA THR A 107 -4.85 0.58 14.82
C THR A 107 -5.37 1.69 15.74
N ALA A 108 -5.54 2.89 15.20
CA ALA A 108 -5.88 4.06 16.00
C ALA A 108 -7.30 4.01 16.58
N SER A 109 -8.22 3.28 15.93
CA SER A 109 -9.56 3.04 16.45
C SER A 109 -9.64 1.73 17.22
N GLU A 110 -10.02 1.79 18.49
CA GLU A 110 -10.29 0.62 19.32
C GLU A 110 -11.51 -0.16 18.82
N LYS A 111 -12.57 0.54 18.39
CA LYS A 111 -13.78 -0.12 17.85
C LYS A 111 -13.48 -0.89 16.58
N PHE A 112 -12.67 -0.31 15.69
CA PHE A 112 -12.26 -1.01 14.47
C PHE A 112 -11.33 -2.18 14.80
N LEU A 113 -10.38 -2.00 15.71
CA LEU A 113 -9.48 -3.07 16.14
C LEU A 113 -10.26 -4.27 16.71
N LEU A 114 -11.25 -4.02 17.58
CA LEU A 114 -12.09 -5.06 18.14
C LEU A 114 -12.90 -5.79 17.05
N ARG A 115 -13.45 -5.05 16.09
CA ARG A 115 -14.22 -5.64 15.00
C ARG A 115 -13.35 -6.47 14.04
N ASN A 116 -12.20 -5.94 13.67
CA ASN A 116 -11.32 -6.52 12.65
C ASN A 116 -10.46 -7.66 13.21
N GLN A 117 -9.93 -7.50 14.42
CA GLN A 117 -8.97 -8.43 15.01
C GLN A 117 -9.46 -9.11 16.29
N LYS A 118 -10.65 -8.77 16.80
CA LYS A 118 -11.19 -9.30 18.07
C LYS A 118 -10.24 -9.09 19.26
N ARG A 119 -9.60 -7.92 19.30
CA ARG A 119 -8.64 -7.52 20.32
C ARG A 119 -8.93 -6.12 20.83
N THR A 120 -8.65 -5.89 22.10
CA THR A 120 -8.45 -4.58 22.72
C THR A 120 -7.07 -4.01 22.33
N LEU A 121 -6.85 -2.71 22.60
CA LEU A 121 -5.55 -2.09 22.36
C LEU A 121 -4.43 -2.76 23.18
N ALA A 122 -4.69 -3.09 24.44
CA ALA A 122 -3.74 -3.77 25.33
C ALA A 122 -3.37 -5.16 24.81
N GLU A 123 -4.35 -5.95 24.35
CA GLU A 123 -4.10 -7.26 23.74
C GLU A 123 -3.33 -7.15 22.42
N ASN A 124 -3.59 -6.11 21.63
CA ASN A 124 -2.85 -5.88 20.40
C ASN A 124 -1.39 -5.50 20.68
N LEU A 125 -1.14 -4.66 21.68
CA LEU A 125 0.22 -4.33 22.13
C LEU A 125 0.96 -5.56 22.64
N ALA A 126 0.29 -6.43 23.41
CA ALA A 126 0.85 -7.71 23.85
C ALA A 126 1.15 -8.64 22.65
N ALA A 127 0.28 -8.66 21.64
CA ALA A 127 0.50 -9.45 20.43
C ALA A 127 1.72 -8.97 19.62
N LEU A 128 2.05 -7.67 19.65
CA LEU A 128 3.26 -7.16 19.00
C LEU A 128 4.53 -7.75 19.63
N GLN A 129 4.56 -8.05 20.93
CA GLN A 129 5.72 -8.70 21.56
C GLN A 129 5.96 -10.09 20.98
N GLY A 130 4.90 -10.88 20.80
CA GLY A 130 4.98 -12.18 20.13
C GLY A 130 5.41 -12.05 18.67
N LEU A 131 4.94 -11.01 17.97
CA LEU A 131 5.33 -10.74 16.58
C LEU A 131 6.82 -10.38 16.46
N VAL A 132 7.34 -9.56 17.37
CA VAL A 132 8.78 -9.23 17.43
C VAL A 132 9.62 -10.48 17.73
N ALA A 133 9.19 -11.31 18.67
CA ALA A 133 9.87 -12.58 18.97
C ALA A 133 9.92 -13.49 17.73
N MET A 134 8.82 -13.59 16.97
CA MET A 134 8.77 -14.31 15.71
C MET A 134 9.74 -13.72 14.67
N TYR A 135 9.78 -12.39 14.49
CA TYR A 135 10.72 -11.76 13.57
C TYR A 135 12.17 -12.04 13.96
N LYS A 136 12.52 -11.96 15.25
CA LYS A 136 13.86 -12.30 15.75
C LYS A 136 14.23 -13.76 15.51
N LYS A 137 13.32 -14.70 15.79
CA LYS A 137 13.52 -16.14 15.57
C LYS A 137 13.92 -16.44 14.13
N HIS A 138 13.29 -15.76 13.17
CA HIS A 138 13.50 -15.98 11.73
C HIS A 138 14.45 -14.96 11.08
N ALA A 139 15.16 -14.15 11.89
CA ALA A 139 16.05 -13.09 11.41
C ALA A 139 15.42 -12.11 10.39
N VAL A 140 14.13 -11.83 10.55
CA VAL A 140 13.37 -10.91 9.68
C VAL A 140 13.66 -9.47 10.08
N PRO A 141 14.19 -8.62 9.17
CA PRO A 141 14.41 -7.22 9.46
C PRO A 141 13.07 -6.49 9.63
N VAL A 142 13.01 -5.59 10.61
CA VAL A 142 11.86 -4.73 10.86
C VAL A 142 12.33 -3.29 10.76
N GLU A 143 11.96 -2.63 9.67
CA GLU A 143 12.34 -1.24 9.39
C GLU A 143 11.13 -0.30 9.26
N ARG A 144 9.92 -0.86 9.31
CA ARG A 144 8.67 -0.13 9.11
C ARG A 144 7.70 -0.38 10.26
N ILE A 145 7.05 0.69 10.69
CA ILE A 145 5.90 0.68 11.59
C ILE A 145 4.69 1.28 10.86
N SER A 146 3.47 0.95 11.28
CA SER A 146 2.26 1.46 10.65
C SER A 146 1.17 1.78 11.66
N ILE A 147 0.36 2.78 11.33
CA ILE A 147 -0.87 3.12 12.05
C ILE A 147 -2.04 3.02 11.09
N ALA A 148 -2.91 2.04 11.32
CA ALA A 148 -4.18 1.90 10.62
C ALA A 148 -5.25 2.84 11.19
N ALA A 149 -6.24 3.20 10.36
CA ALA A 149 -7.29 4.16 10.70
C ALA A 149 -6.72 5.50 11.22
N ALA A 150 -5.59 5.97 10.69
CA ALA A 150 -4.88 7.13 11.22
C ALA A 150 -5.65 8.46 11.04
N PHE A 151 -6.63 8.50 10.15
CA PHE A 151 -7.32 9.73 9.76
C PHE A 151 -8.81 9.76 10.13
N GLY A 152 -9.35 8.66 10.66
CA GLY A 152 -10.76 8.52 10.96
C GLY A 152 -11.23 7.06 10.91
N CYS A 153 -12.44 6.82 11.42
CA CYS A 153 -13.02 5.49 11.52
C CYS A 153 -14.55 5.52 11.39
N ASN A 154 -15.12 4.66 10.54
CA ASN A 154 -16.57 4.51 10.38
C ASN A 154 -17.31 4.01 11.63
N PHE A 155 -16.60 3.50 12.64
CA PHE A 155 -17.19 2.96 13.89
C PHE A 155 -16.98 3.87 15.10
N GLU A 156 -15.94 4.71 15.06
CA GLU A 156 -15.50 5.54 16.18
C GLU A 156 -15.62 7.04 15.90
N GLY A 157 -15.59 7.43 14.63
CA GLY A 157 -15.60 8.81 14.18
C GLY A 157 -14.18 9.35 13.98
N ASP A 158 -14.00 10.61 14.36
CA ASP A 158 -12.71 11.30 14.27
C ASP A 158 -11.66 10.65 15.17
N ILE A 159 -10.45 10.49 14.64
CA ILE A 159 -9.29 10.02 15.38
C ILE A 159 -8.43 11.23 15.77
N PRO A 160 -8.18 11.47 17.07
CA PRO A 160 -7.33 12.58 17.50
C PRO A 160 -5.90 12.42 16.97
N VAL A 161 -5.30 13.54 16.53
CA VAL A 161 -3.90 13.57 16.08
C VAL A 161 -2.95 13.07 17.18
N ALA A 162 -3.23 13.41 18.44
CA ALA A 162 -2.46 12.95 19.60
C ALA A 162 -2.41 11.42 19.68
N THR A 163 -3.51 10.72 19.37
CA THR A 163 -3.55 9.26 19.35
C THR A 163 -2.56 8.67 18.36
N VAL A 164 -2.45 9.26 17.16
CA VAL A 164 -1.49 8.82 16.13
C VAL A 164 -0.05 9.05 16.57
N VAL A 165 0.25 10.21 17.17
CA VAL A 165 1.57 10.53 17.71
C VAL A 165 1.95 9.58 18.86
N ASP A 166 1.03 9.31 19.77
CA ASP A 166 1.27 8.43 20.92
C ASP A 166 1.45 6.97 20.51
N MET A 167 0.67 6.47 19.54
CA MET A 167 0.87 5.14 18.98
C MET A 167 2.19 5.01 18.23
N THR A 168 2.61 6.07 17.53
CA THR A 168 3.93 6.11 16.88
C THR A 168 5.03 5.97 17.94
N ARG A 169 4.94 6.73 19.04
CA ARG A 169 5.89 6.64 20.15
C ARG A 169 5.97 5.23 20.72
N GLN A 170 4.82 4.60 20.99
CA GLN A 170 4.75 3.23 21.51
C GLN A 170 5.43 2.22 20.58
N LEU A 171 5.22 2.32 19.27
CA LEU A 171 5.87 1.45 18.28
C LEU A 171 7.39 1.67 18.22
N LEU A 172 7.84 2.93 18.33
CA LEU A 172 9.27 3.25 18.42
C LEU A 172 9.90 2.78 19.73
N ASP A 173 9.19 2.85 20.86
CA ASP A 173 9.63 2.32 22.14
C ASP A 173 9.85 0.81 22.07
N ILE A 174 8.89 0.07 21.49
CA ILE A 174 9.04 -1.37 21.21
C ILE A 174 10.24 -1.61 20.30
N GLY A 175 10.39 -0.80 19.25
CA GLY A 175 11.53 -0.86 18.34
C GLY A 175 12.87 -0.72 19.07
N ARG A 176 13.01 0.32 19.90
CA ARG A 176 14.22 0.56 20.70
C ARG A 176 14.49 -0.57 21.70
N GLN A 177 13.47 -1.00 22.43
CA GLN A 177 13.58 -2.09 23.42
C GLN A 177 14.11 -3.38 22.79
N HIS A 178 13.75 -3.65 21.54
CA HIS A 178 14.14 -4.86 20.83
C HIS A 178 15.29 -4.70 19.85
N GLY A 179 15.87 -3.51 19.72
CA GLY A 179 16.96 -3.22 18.79
C GLY A 179 16.54 -3.24 17.32
N LEU A 180 15.30 -2.86 17.01
CA LEU A 180 14.77 -2.79 15.64
C LEU A 180 15.20 -1.48 14.97
N GLY A 181 15.64 -1.55 13.72
CA GLY A 181 16.07 -0.40 12.91
C GLY A 181 14.91 0.29 12.22
N ILE A 182 13.93 0.79 12.98
CA ILE A 182 12.76 1.47 12.43
C ILE A 182 13.18 2.76 11.71
N LYS A 183 12.79 2.89 10.44
CA LYS A 183 13.11 4.02 9.54
C LYS A 183 11.87 4.66 8.94
N VAL A 184 10.79 3.87 8.77
CA VAL A 184 9.60 4.30 8.05
C VAL A 184 8.35 4.17 8.93
N LEU A 185 7.53 5.20 8.93
CA LEU A 185 6.16 5.16 9.47
C LEU A 185 5.15 5.26 8.33
N SER A 186 4.31 4.23 8.19
CA SER A 186 3.13 4.24 7.34
C SER A 186 1.92 4.77 8.09
N LEU A 187 1.26 5.79 7.53
CA LEU A 187 -0.04 6.28 8.00
C LEU A 187 -1.10 5.85 7.00
N ALA A 188 -2.04 5.01 7.44
CA ALA A 188 -3.05 4.43 6.56
C ALA A 188 -4.44 5.07 6.79
N ASP A 189 -5.00 5.58 5.70
CA ASP A 189 -6.39 6.02 5.60
C ASP A 189 -7.31 4.85 5.25
N THR A 190 -7.35 3.87 6.16
CA THR A 190 -8.01 2.56 5.96
C THR A 190 -9.49 2.64 5.58
N MET A 191 -10.15 3.77 5.81
CA MET A 191 -11.59 3.95 5.58
C MET A 191 -11.90 5.19 4.74
N ALA A 192 -10.90 5.78 4.09
CA ALA A 192 -11.02 6.98 3.26
C ALA A 192 -11.69 8.17 3.97
N TRP A 193 -11.20 8.50 5.17
CA TRP A 193 -11.62 9.66 5.97
C TRP A 193 -10.71 10.87 5.76
N ALA A 194 -9.51 10.68 5.20
CA ALA A 194 -8.57 11.76 5.08
C ALA A 194 -9.08 12.84 4.11
N THR A 195 -8.74 14.07 4.44
CA THR A 195 -8.87 15.25 3.59
C THR A 195 -7.51 15.94 3.55
N PRO A 196 -7.24 16.82 2.57
CA PRO A 196 -5.96 17.50 2.48
C PRO A 196 -5.54 18.20 3.78
N MET A 197 -6.51 18.74 4.53
CA MET A 197 -6.26 19.37 5.83
C MET A 197 -5.98 18.36 6.95
N SER A 198 -6.61 17.18 6.97
CA SER A 198 -6.24 16.16 7.94
C SER A 198 -4.87 15.55 7.64
N ILE A 199 -4.51 15.37 6.35
CA ILE A 199 -3.15 14.99 5.94
C ILE A 199 -2.13 15.94 6.54
N ARG A 200 -2.26 17.26 6.29
CA ARG A 200 -1.31 18.24 6.83
C ARG A 200 -1.22 18.23 8.36
N ARG A 201 -2.35 18.11 9.06
CA ARG A 201 -2.40 18.06 10.54
C ARG A 201 -1.67 16.84 11.08
N VAL A 202 -1.99 15.64 10.59
CA VAL A 202 -1.42 14.39 11.11
C VAL A 202 0.05 14.27 10.70
N VAL A 203 0.37 14.48 9.42
CA VAL A 203 1.76 14.43 8.92
C VAL A 203 2.62 15.48 9.60
N GLY A 204 2.12 16.71 9.75
CA GLY A 204 2.84 17.78 10.43
C GLY A 204 3.19 17.44 11.87
N ALA A 205 2.20 16.99 12.66
CA ALA A 205 2.43 16.62 14.06
C ALA A 205 3.41 15.44 14.22
N VAL A 206 3.33 14.44 13.32
CA VAL A 206 4.24 13.30 13.33
C VAL A 206 5.66 13.72 12.93
N ARG A 207 5.83 14.55 11.89
CA ARG A 207 7.15 15.07 11.46
C ARG A 207 7.79 15.93 12.56
N GLU A 208 7.00 16.73 13.26
CA GLU A 208 7.47 17.55 14.37
C GLU A 208 7.96 16.68 15.55
N ALA A 209 7.21 15.63 15.89
CA ALA A 209 7.55 14.74 16.99
C ALA A 209 8.68 13.75 16.67
N PHE A 210 8.82 13.33 15.41
CA PHE A 210 9.74 12.27 14.95
C PHE A 210 10.40 12.63 13.61
N PRO A 211 11.24 13.69 13.55
CA PRO A 211 11.81 14.21 12.31
C PRO A 211 12.75 13.23 11.59
N GLU A 212 13.24 12.21 12.29
CA GLU A 212 14.12 11.17 11.75
C GLU A 212 13.38 10.12 10.90
N LEU A 213 12.05 10.01 11.03
CA LEU A 213 11.26 9.02 10.31
C LEU A 213 10.95 9.48 8.88
N GLN A 214 11.12 8.56 7.94
CA GLN A 214 10.51 8.71 6.63
C GLN A 214 9.02 8.36 6.73
N LEU A 215 8.18 9.21 6.16
CA LEU A 215 6.74 8.99 6.17
C LEU A 215 6.27 8.35 4.87
N SER A 216 5.31 7.44 5.03
CA SER A 216 4.62 6.77 3.94
C SER A 216 3.12 6.94 4.10
N LEU A 217 2.42 7.23 3.01
CA LEU A 217 0.96 7.33 3.01
C LEU A 217 0.35 6.15 2.27
N HIS A 218 -0.61 5.50 2.92
CA HIS A 218 -1.47 4.48 2.32
C HIS A 218 -2.89 5.05 2.28
N LEU A 219 -3.32 5.48 1.10
CA LEU A 219 -4.53 6.28 0.93
C LEU A 219 -5.58 5.50 0.16
N HIS A 220 -6.81 5.53 0.65
CA HIS A 220 -7.97 4.99 -0.06
C HIS A 220 -8.76 6.13 -0.70
N ASP A 221 -9.38 5.83 -1.84
CA ASP A 221 -10.10 6.83 -2.64
C ASP A 221 -11.62 6.67 -2.60
N THR A 222 -12.15 5.97 -1.60
CA THR A 222 -13.59 5.65 -1.46
C THR A 222 -14.52 6.87 -1.55
N ARG A 223 -14.01 8.08 -1.29
CA ARG A 223 -14.76 9.35 -1.33
C ARG A 223 -14.14 10.39 -2.28
N GLY A 224 -13.29 9.97 -3.23
CA GLY A 224 -12.70 10.86 -4.23
C GLY A 224 -11.66 11.85 -3.67
N MET A 225 -11.01 11.50 -2.55
CA MET A 225 -10.02 12.36 -1.89
C MET A 225 -8.58 11.84 -2.03
N GLY A 226 -8.36 10.63 -2.54
CA GLY A 226 -7.08 9.92 -2.55
C GLY A 226 -5.95 10.71 -3.21
N ILE A 227 -6.13 11.16 -4.45
CA ILE A 227 -5.11 11.95 -5.17
C ILE A 227 -4.90 13.33 -4.53
N ALA A 228 -5.97 14.00 -4.09
CA ALA A 228 -5.86 15.28 -3.39
C ALA A 228 -5.10 15.14 -2.05
N ASN A 229 -5.30 14.03 -1.34
CA ASN A 229 -4.59 13.68 -0.11
C ASN A 229 -3.13 13.33 -0.39
N ALA A 230 -2.85 12.62 -1.49
CA ALA A 230 -1.49 12.34 -1.91
C ALA A 230 -0.73 13.63 -2.24
N TYR A 231 -1.34 14.56 -2.98
CA TYR A 231 -0.80 15.89 -3.25
C TYR A 231 -0.50 16.67 -1.96
N ALA A 232 -1.44 16.69 -1.00
CA ALA A 232 -1.21 17.32 0.29
C ALA A 232 -0.04 16.68 1.06
N GLY A 233 0.15 15.37 0.92
CA GLY A 233 1.31 14.65 1.45
C GLY A 233 2.63 15.06 0.79
N LEU A 234 2.65 15.16 -0.55
CA LEU A 234 3.80 15.64 -1.32
C LEU A 234 4.23 17.04 -0.87
N GLU A 235 3.27 17.96 -0.70
CA GLU A 235 3.56 19.31 -0.21
C GLU A 235 4.11 19.33 1.24
N MET A 236 3.89 18.25 1.98
CA MET A 236 4.44 18.01 3.31
C MET A 236 5.68 17.10 3.25
N GLY A 237 6.37 17.01 2.11
CA GLY A 237 7.63 16.28 1.96
C GLY A 237 7.52 14.74 2.00
N VAL A 238 6.31 14.18 2.01
CA VAL A 238 6.12 12.72 1.93
C VAL A 238 6.55 12.23 0.55
N ALA A 239 7.45 11.25 0.50
CA ALA A 239 7.97 10.69 -0.75
C ALA A 239 7.64 9.20 -0.93
N LEU A 240 6.99 8.56 0.03
CA LEU A 240 6.63 7.14 -0.01
C LEU A 240 5.11 6.99 -0.05
N PHE A 241 4.61 6.23 -1.02
CA PHE A 241 3.18 6.01 -1.19
C PHE A 241 2.90 4.54 -1.45
N ASP A 242 1.83 4.03 -0.84
CA ASP A 242 1.21 2.77 -1.24
C ASP A 242 0.05 3.09 -2.18
N ALA A 243 -0.02 2.40 -3.32
CA ALA A 243 -1.06 2.58 -4.34
C ALA A 243 -1.40 1.24 -4.98
N ALA A 244 -2.52 1.17 -5.71
CA ALA A 244 -2.89 -0.03 -6.46
C ALA A 244 -3.23 0.30 -7.90
N VAL A 245 -2.74 -0.53 -8.83
CA VAL A 245 -3.04 -0.42 -10.25
C VAL A 245 -4.56 -0.42 -10.49
N GLY A 246 -5.05 0.53 -11.29
CA GLY A 246 -6.49 0.66 -11.54
C GLY A 246 -7.33 1.11 -10.34
N GLY A 247 -6.72 1.43 -9.19
CA GLY A 247 -7.43 1.69 -7.94
C GLY A 247 -8.00 0.43 -7.29
N LEU A 248 -7.39 -0.73 -7.58
CA LEU A 248 -7.78 -2.01 -7.03
C LEU A 248 -7.78 -2.04 -5.48
N GLY A 249 -8.66 -2.87 -4.93
CA GLY A 249 -8.67 -3.20 -3.51
C GLY A 249 -9.70 -2.43 -2.70
N GLY A 250 -9.37 -2.20 -1.44
CA GLY A 250 -10.29 -1.67 -0.42
C GLY A 250 -10.30 -2.55 0.83
N CYS A 251 -10.90 -2.05 1.91
CA CYS A 251 -10.99 -2.78 3.16
C CYS A 251 -12.37 -3.44 3.30
N PRO A 252 -12.50 -4.78 3.24
CA PRO A 252 -13.80 -5.46 3.37
C PRO A 252 -14.44 -5.24 4.75
N PHE A 253 -13.64 -4.82 5.73
CA PHE A 253 -14.08 -4.55 7.11
C PHE A 253 -14.42 -3.09 7.38
N ALA A 254 -14.24 -2.19 6.40
CA ALA A 254 -14.48 -0.76 6.55
C ALA A 254 -15.95 -0.35 6.43
N ALA A 255 -16.90 -1.27 6.17
CA ALA A 255 -18.34 -0.99 6.20
C ALA A 255 -18.82 0.18 5.31
N HIS A 256 -18.32 0.30 4.08
CA HIS A 256 -18.87 1.18 3.05
C HIS A 256 -19.66 0.39 1.99
N SER A 257 -20.67 1.01 1.38
CA SER A 257 -21.63 0.39 0.44
C SER A 257 -21.31 0.58 -1.05
N GLY A 258 -20.19 1.20 -1.40
CA GLY A 258 -19.75 1.44 -2.78
C GLY A 258 -18.23 1.39 -2.93
N ALA A 259 -17.75 1.30 -4.18
CA ALA A 259 -16.32 1.25 -4.50
C ALA A 259 -15.68 2.64 -4.53
N ALA A 260 -14.61 2.81 -3.76
CA ALA A 260 -13.27 3.02 -4.33
C ALA A 260 -12.23 2.48 -3.34
N GLY A 261 -11.25 1.77 -3.88
CA GLY A 261 -10.24 1.02 -3.14
C GLY A 261 -9.05 1.90 -2.75
N ASN A 262 -7.86 1.44 -3.07
CA ASN A 262 -6.64 2.23 -2.92
C ASN A 262 -6.60 3.38 -3.95
N VAL A 263 -5.77 4.38 -3.69
CA VAL A 263 -5.40 5.37 -4.71
C VAL A 263 -4.79 4.67 -5.93
N CYS A 264 -5.18 5.09 -7.13
CA CYS A 264 -4.72 4.48 -8.38
C CYS A 264 -3.23 4.78 -8.61
N THR A 265 -2.43 3.74 -8.88
CA THR A 265 -1.00 3.89 -9.14
C THR A 265 -0.74 4.79 -10.35
N GLU A 266 -1.48 4.61 -11.44
CA GLU A 266 -1.32 5.37 -12.67
C GLU A 266 -1.74 6.84 -12.53
N ASP A 267 -2.75 7.15 -11.71
CA ASP A 267 -3.18 8.52 -11.46
C ASP A 267 -2.15 9.27 -10.60
N LEU A 268 -1.52 8.58 -9.64
CA LEU A 268 -0.43 9.12 -8.83
C LEU A 268 0.84 9.34 -9.67
N VAL A 269 1.23 8.38 -10.52
CA VAL A 269 2.38 8.52 -11.43
C VAL A 269 2.14 9.67 -12.40
N PHE A 270 0.96 9.76 -13.01
CA PHE A 270 0.59 10.86 -13.89
C PHE A 270 0.73 12.22 -13.21
N MET A 271 0.17 12.38 -12.00
CA MET A 271 0.31 13.62 -11.24
C MET A 271 1.78 13.96 -10.98
N CYS A 272 2.59 12.98 -10.57
CA CYS A 272 4.01 13.19 -10.31
C CYS A 272 4.76 13.61 -11.58
N ASP A 273 4.59 12.89 -12.69
CA ASP A 273 5.25 13.17 -13.97
C ASP A 273 4.92 14.58 -14.48
N GLU A 274 3.64 14.96 -14.45
CA GLU A 274 3.18 16.28 -14.92
C GLU A 274 3.58 17.43 -13.98
N MET A 275 3.88 17.12 -12.71
CA MET A 275 4.46 18.06 -11.75
C MET A 275 6.00 18.08 -11.75
N GLY A 276 6.65 17.26 -12.58
CA GLY A 276 8.11 17.16 -12.64
C GLY A 276 8.75 16.41 -11.45
N ILE A 277 7.98 15.55 -10.77
CA ILE A 277 8.42 14.68 -9.68
C ILE A 277 8.72 13.30 -10.27
N THR A 278 9.95 12.80 -10.09
CA THR A 278 10.37 11.53 -10.69
C THR A 278 9.84 10.34 -9.89
N SER A 279 9.08 9.44 -10.51
CA SER A 279 8.70 8.14 -9.92
C SER A 279 9.61 6.99 -10.38
N GLY A 280 10.23 7.15 -11.56
CA GLY A 280 10.97 6.06 -12.24
C GLY A 280 10.07 5.01 -12.89
N VAL A 281 8.75 5.25 -12.94
CA VAL A 281 7.76 4.37 -13.55
C VAL A 281 7.44 4.85 -14.97
N ASP A 282 7.43 3.93 -15.94
CA ASP A 282 6.90 4.20 -17.28
C ASP A 282 5.38 4.15 -17.23
N LEU A 283 4.76 5.33 -17.25
CA LEU A 283 3.32 5.49 -17.24
C LEU A 283 2.65 4.67 -18.35
N GLU A 284 3.22 4.54 -19.54
CA GLU A 284 2.55 3.82 -20.64
C GLU A 284 2.45 2.33 -20.38
N ALA A 285 3.54 1.70 -19.95
CA ALA A 285 3.54 0.30 -19.55
C ALA A 285 2.59 0.05 -18.35
N LEU A 286 2.50 1.02 -17.45
CA LEU A 286 1.56 0.96 -16.32
C LEU A 286 0.10 1.05 -16.79
N LEU A 287 -0.23 1.87 -17.80
CA LEU A 287 -1.58 1.93 -18.36
C LEU A 287 -1.98 0.60 -19.02
N GLU A 288 -1.05 -0.09 -19.69
CA GLU A 288 -1.32 -1.44 -20.19
C GLU A 288 -1.59 -2.43 -19.03
N SER A 289 -0.81 -2.34 -17.96
CA SER A 289 -1.03 -3.15 -16.74
C SER A 289 -2.38 -2.85 -16.08
N ALA A 290 -2.84 -1.59 -16.10
CA ALA A 290 -4.14 -1.19 -15.57
C ALA A 290 -5.32 -1.69 -16.41
N ARG A 291 -5.18 -1.72 -17.74
CA ARG A 291 -6.17 -2.35 -18.62
C ARG A 291 -6.22 -3.87 -18.42
N LEU A 292 -5.05 -4.51 -18.28
CA LEU A 292 -4.98 -5.92 -17.95
C LEU A 292 -5.64 -6.22 -16.59
N ALA A 293 -5.42 -5.38 -15.58
CA ALA A 293 -6.07 -5.51 -14.28
C ALA A 293 -7.60 -5.44 -14.40
N GLU A 294 -8.14 -4.48 -15.15
CA GLU A 294 -9.58 -4.34 -15.42
C GLU A 294 -10.15 -5.57 -16.15
N GLU A 295 -9.43 -6.07 -17.17
CA GLU A 295 -9.80 -7.29 -17.87
C GLU A 295 -9.86 -8.51 -16.92
N ILE A 296 -8.88 -8.64 -16.03
CA ILE A 296 -8.79 -9.75 -15.08
C ILE A 296 -9.97 -9.76 -14.09
N VAL A 297 -10.34 -8.61 -13.55
CA VAL A 297 -11.44 -8.52 -12.58
C VAL A 297 -12.82 -8.49 -13.25
N GLY A 298 -12.88 -8.19 -14.54
CA GLY A 298 -14.10 -8.29 -15.35
C GLY A 298 -15.15 -7.21 -15.04
N HIS A 299 -14.75 -6.12 -14.39
CA HIS A 299 -15.61 -4.96 -14.14
C HIS A 299 -14.80 -3.67 -14.25
N PRO A 300 -15.46 -2.51 -14.49
CA PRO A 300 -14.76 -1.23 -14.58
C PRO A 300 -13.95 -0.91 -13.31
N LEU A 301 -12.73 -0.43 -13.51
CA LEU A 301 -11.81 0.05 -12.49
C LEU A 301 -11.73 1.59 -12.51
N PRO A 302 -11.64 2.26 -11.34
CA PRO A 302 -11.77 3.72 -11.22
C PRO A 302 -10.60 4.54 -11.79
N GLY A 303 -9.47 3.92 -12.16
CA GLY A 303 -8.29 4.59 -12.73
C GLY A 303 -8.65 5.59 -13.84
N ALA A 304 -8.50 6.89 -13.54
CA ALA A 304 -8.94 7.96 -14.43
C ALA A 304 -8.00 8.08 -15.63
N VAL A 305 -6.68 7.99 -15.41
CA VAL A 305 -5.65 8.11 -16.46
C VAL A 305 -5.63 6.88 -17.36
N LYS A 306 -5.93 5.68 -16.84
CA LYS A 306 -6.17 4.47 -17.66
C LYS A 306 -7.20 4.73 -18.76
N SER A 307 -8.25 5.49 -18.43
CA SER A 307 -9.35 5.83 -19.35
C SER A 307 -9.05 7.08 -20.18
N GLY A 308 -8.45 8.12 -19.58
CA GLY A 308 -8.17 9.41 -20.22
C GLY A 308 -6.91 9.44 -21.09
N GLY A 309 -5.98 8.50 -20.88
CA GLY A 309 -4.67 8.47 -21.52
C GLY A 309 -3.68 9.48 -20.95
N SER A 310 -2.42 9.37 -21.37
CA SER A 310 -1.34 10.26 -20.93
C SER A 310 -1.29 11.56 -21.75
N LEU A 311 -0.81 12.65 -21.13
CA LEU A 311 -0.49 13.88 -21.88
C LEU A 311 0.72 13.68 -22.80
N ARG A 312 1.61 12.73 -22.50
CA ARG A 312 2.76 12.38 -23.36
C ARG A 312 2.30 11.93 -24.75
N ARG A 313 1.34 11.00 -24.85
CA ARG A 313 0.79 10.56 -26.16
C ARG A 313 0.13 11.74 -26.91
N LEU A 314 -0.63 12.57 -26.20
CA LEU A 314 -1.30 13.73 -26.79
C LEU A 314 -0.30 14.75 -27.34
N ARG A 315 0.75 15.09 -26.57
CA ARG A 315 1.82 16.00 -26.99
C ARG A 315 2.53 15.49 -28.24
N LYS A 316 2.91 14.21 -28.29
CA LYS A 316 3.53 13.59 -29.47
C LYS A 316 2.64 13.63 -30.70
N LYS A 317 1.35 13.31 -30.53
CA LYS A 317 0.36 13.38 -31.61
C LYS A 317 0.25 14.81 -32.18
N ILE A 318 0.20 15.82 -31.31
CA ILE A 318 0.14 17.24 -31.72
C ILE A 318 1.43 17.65 -32.46
N ALA A 319 2.60 17.15 -32.03
CA ALA A 319 3.88 17.41 -32.65
C ALA A 319 4.12 16.66 -33.98
N GLY A 320 3.19 15.78 -34.40
CA GLY A 320 3.35 14.94 -35.60
C GLY A 320 4.37 13.81 -35.43
N GLU A 321 4.74 13.49 -34.19
CA GLU A 321 5.63 12.36 -33.89
C GLU A 321 4.87 11.04 -33.94
N ALA A 322 5.56 9.96 -34.34
CA ALA A 322 4.99 8.63 -34.25
C ALA A 322 4.67 8.29 -32.78
N VAL A 323 3.39 8.02 -32.51
CA VAL A 323 2.93 7.50 -31.22
C VAL A 323 2.94 5.98 -31.33
N PRO A 324 3.76 5.26 -30.54
CA PRO A 324 3.65 3.80 -30.45
C PRO A 324 2.22 3.43 -30.07
N ALA A 325 1.67 2.40 -30.73
CA ALA A 325 0.33 1.88 -30.46
C ALA A 325 0.18 1.49 -28.98
#